data_AF-A0A348PG57-F1
#
_entry.id   AF-A0A348PG57-F1
#
_cell.length_a   1.000
_cell.length_b   1.000
_cell.length_c   1.000
_cell.angle_alpha   90.00
_cell.angle_beta   90.00
_cell.angle_gamma   90.00
#
_symmetry.space_group_name_H-M   'P 1'
#
loop_
_entity.id
_entity.type
_entity.pdbx_description
1 polymer ?
#
loop_
_entity_poly.entity_id
_entity_poly.type
_entity_poly.pdbx_seq_one_letter_code
_entity_poly.pdbx_strand_id
1 'polypeptide(L)'
;MDSSPRSRCIRARRHTSQRGDSSSFCRRHRVRSSPSHSALAADMVSSLDWLAAEGADAASPWAGAVSSDRRGAAGHSMGGGCAVLAARQDPRIHALVPMAAADTNPSSVAAAASVRCATRLIVGSQDTIVPPSTDVPMYANLQGPAQFVSITGGSHCGFIDSAIPFCDSGSITRAQQLATVRREMTEFLLLYLKGDGSQWNAVWGTPPADAGIVQQSRQTPDLNGNGRVDGEDLGILLAAWGQAGRGDLDGNGTVDGADLGLFLAAWRP
;
A
#
# COMPACT_ATOMS: atom_id res chain seq x y z
N MET A 1 32.27 -13.10 0.84
CA MET A 1 31.40 -12.89 -0.34
C MET A 1 30.42 -14.04 -0.35
N ASP A 2 29.25 -13.81 0.22
CA ASP A 2 28.07 -14.63 0.00
C ASP A 2 26.98 -13.63 -0.40
N SER A 3 26.61 -13.66 -1.67
CA SER A 3 25.66 -12.75 -2.32
C SER A 3 24.26 -13.39 -2.42
N SER A 4 23.96 -14.35 -1.56
CA SER A 4 22.67 -15.01 -1.46
C SER A 4 21.56 -14.06 -0.96
N PRO A 5 20.35 -14.07 -1.55
CA PRO A 5 19.17 -13.35 -1.05
C PRO A 5 18.87 -13.62 0.43
N ARG A 6 19.24 -14.81 0.94
CA ARG A 6 19.08 -15.23 2.34
C ARG A 6 19.79 -14.29 3.32
N SER A 7 20.87 -13.63 2.91
CA SER A 7 21.65 -12.73 3.77
C SER A 7 21.05 -11.32 3.90
N ARG A 8 20.03 -10.98 3.09
CA ARG A 8 19.42 -9.63 3.03
C ARG A 8 18.08 -9.51 3.79
N CYS A 9 17.35 -10.61 3.92
CA CYS A 9 16.09 -10.70 4.67
C CYS A 9 16.33 -11.24 6.09
N ILE A 10 16.52 -10.35 7.07
CA ILE A 10 16.93 -10.75 8.43
C ILE A 10 15.77 -11.36 9.26
N ARG A 11 14.50 -11.19 8.87
CA ARG A 11 13.35 -11.83 9.55
C ARG A 11 12.09 -11.84 8.67
N ALA A 12 11.73 -13.00 8.16
CA ALA A 12 10.34 -13.27 7.77
C ALA A 12 9.60 -13.85 8.99
N ARG A 13 8.41 -13.33 9.30
CA ARG A 13 7.58 -13.84 10.40
C ARG A 13 6.32 -14.44 9.82
N ARG A 14 6.13 -15.74 10.02
CA ARG A 14 4.87 -16.39 9.71
C ARG A 14 3.89 -15.94 10.78
N HIS A 15 3.12 -14.89 10.49
CA HIS A 15 1.99 -14.59 11.33
C HIS A 15 0.89 -15.59 10.97
N THR A 16 0.79 -16.66 11.77
CA THR A 16 -0.49 -17.32 12.00
C THR A 16 -1.39 -16.37 12.79
N SER A 17 -1.68 -15.20 12.22
CA SER A 17 -2.85 -14.42 12.60
C SER A 17 -4.05 -15.30 12.23
N GLN A 18 -5.17 -15.17 12.95
CA GLN A 18 -6.43 -15.82 12.61
C GLN A 18 -6.90 -15.52 11.15
N ARG A 19 -6.18 -14.69 10.38
CA ARG A 19 -6.51 -14.23 9.03
C ARG A 19 -5.58 -14.69 7.89
N GLY A 20 -4.43 -15.31 8.18
CA GLY A 20 -3.63 -16.08 7.20
C GLY A 20 -2.56 -15.36 6.36
N ASP A 21 -2.00 -14.22 6.79
CA ASP A 21 -1.02 -13.45 6.00
C ASP A 21 0.45 -13.77 6.33
N SER A 22 1.30 -13.86 5.29
CA SER A 22 2.76 -14.02 5.41
C SER A 22 3.47 -12.69 5.11
N SER A 23 4.35 -12.21 6.01
CA SER A 23 5.11 -10.98 5.79
C SER A 23 6.61 -11.16 6.02
N SER A 24 7.42 -10.47 5.20
CA SER A 24 8.88 -10.35 5.39
C SER A 24 9.23 -8.92 5.70
N PHE A 25 10.15 -8.74 6.67
CA PHE A 25 10.70 -7.45 7.01
C PHE A 25 12.16 -7.38 6.57
N CYS A 26 12.46 -6.51 5.62
CA CYS A 26 13.81 -6.28 5.17
C CYS A 26 14.55 -5.35 6.16
N ARG A 27 15.70 -5.76 6.69
CA ARG A 27 16.57 -4.90 7.52
C ARG A 27 17.88 -4.60 6.80
N ARG A 28 18.35 -3.37 6.99
CA ARG A 28 19.59 -2.78 6.44
C ARG A 28 20.81 -3.70 6.63
N HIS A 29 21.70 -3.74 5.64
CA HIS A 29 23.11 -4.12 5.84
C HIS A 29 24.09 -3.02 5.39
N ARG A 30 25.07 -2.79 6.28
CA ARG A 30 26.36 -2.04 6.21
C ARG A 30 26.47 -0.72 5.43
N VAL A 31 26.76 0.32 6.22
CA VAL A 31 27.36 1.65 6.01
C VAL A 31 28.01 1.90 4.63
N ARG A 32 27.25 2.56 3.75
CA ARG A 32 27.76 3.66 2.92
C ARG A 32 27.21 4.95 3.51
N SER A 33 27.99 6.03 3.48
CA SER A 33 27.54 7.38 3.87
C SER A 33 26.29 7.74 3.08
N SER A 34 25.15 7.73 3.77
CA SER A 34 23.76 7.77 3.27
C SER A 34 23.29 6.53 2.48
N PRO A 35 22.15 5.92 2.87
CA PRO A 35 21.61 4.76 2.16
C PRO A 35 21.13 5.15 0.75
N SER A 36 21.41 4.29 -0.24
CA SER A 36 20.82 4.44 -1.56
C SER A 36 19.35 4.04 -1.52
N HIS A 37 18.45 4.97 -1.82
CA HIS A 37 17.00 4.70 -1.85
C HIS A 37 16.64 3.67 -2.94
N SER A 38 17.28 3.75 -4.11
CA SER A 38 17.13 2.73 -5.16
C SER A 38 17.58 1.34 -4.70
N ALA A 39 18.67 1.24 -3.93
CA ALA A 39 19.12 -0.04 -3.40
C ALA A 39 18.12 -0.61 -2.39
N LEU A 40 17.55 0.23 -1.52
CA LEU A 40 16.50 -0.21 -0.59
C LEU A 40 15.24 -0.66 -1.33
N ALA A 41 14.82 0.05 -2.38
CA ALA A 41 13.71 -0.35 -3.22
C ALA A 41 13.97 -1.71 -3.91
N ALA A 42 15.17 -1.92 -4.45
CA ALA A 42 15.58 -3.19 -5.04
C ALA A 42 15.63 -4.33 -4.01
N ASP A 43 16.05 -4.06 -2.77
CA ASP A 43 16.01 -5.03 -1.68
C ASP A 43 14.56 -5.39 -1.29
N MET A 44 13.62 -4.44 -1.33
CA MET A 44 12.18 -4.74 -1.14
C MET A 44 11.66 -5.71 -2.21
N VAL A 45 11.95 -5.45 -3.49
CA VAL A 45 11.58 -6.35 -4.60
C VAL A 45 12.22 -7.73 -4.43
N SER A 46 13.52 -7.77 -4.13
CA SER A 46 14.24 -9.03 -3.89
C SER A 46 13.67 -9.83 -2.71
N SER A 47 13.14 -9.14 -1.70
CA SER A 47 12.48 -9.79 -0.55
C SER A 47 11.17 -10.46 -0.94
N LEU A 48 10.40 -9.83 -1.83
CA LEU A 48 9.17 -10.39 -2.38
C LEU A 48 9.47 -11.62 -3.25
N ASP A 49 10.51 -11.55 -4.08
CA ASP A 49 10.96 -12.70 -4.89
C ASP A 49 11.44 -13.87 -4.02
N TRP A 50 12.20 -13.59 -2.97
CA TRP A 50 12.62 -14.62 -2.03
C TRP A 50 11.42 -15.26 -1.30
N LEU A 51 10.46 -14.47 -0.82
CA LEU A 51 9.25 -15.00 -0.18
C LEU A 51 8.43 -15.89 -1.12
N ALA A 52 8.28 -15.48 -2.38
CA ALA A 52 7.58 -16.28 -3.38
C ALA A 52 8.28 -17.61 -3.64
N ALA A 53 9.62 -17.61 -3.70
CA ALA A 53 10.41 -18.83 -3.85
C ALA A 53 10.27 -19.76 -2.62
N GLU A 54 10.33 -19.22 -1.40
CA GLU A 54 10.11 -19.98 -0.18
C GLU A 54 8.67 -20.51 -0.07
N GLY A 55 7.69 -19.84 -0.68
CA GLY A 55 6.32 -20.32 -0.80
C GLY A 55 6.15 -21.53 -1.71
N ALA A 56 6.96 -21.60 -2.77
CA ALA A 56 6.95 -22.69 -3.75
C ALA A 56 7.81 -23.90 -3.31
N ASP A 57 8.77 -23.69 -2.42
CA ASP A 57 9.63 -24.76 -1.90
C ASP A 57 8.89 -25.61 -0.85
N ALA A 58 8.62 -26.88 -1.16
CA ALA A 58 7.96 -27.81 -0.27
C ALA A 58 8.75 -28.10 1.02
N ALA A 59 10.07 -27.86 1.04
CA ALA A 59 10.92 -28.02 2.22
C ALA A 59 10.95 -26.76 3.11
N SER A 60 10.41 -25.64 2.63
CA SER A 60 10.39 -24.39 3.37
C SER A 60 9.24 -24.35 4.40
N PRO A 61 9.42 -23.69 5.56
CA PRO A 61 8.34 -23.40 6.51
C PRO A 61 7.17 -22.57 5.92
N TRP A 62 7.37 -22.03 4.72
CA TRP A 62 6.43 -21.18 4.00
C TRP A 62 5.72 -21.90 2.86
N ALA A 63 5.99 -23.19 2.65
CA ALA A 63 5.37 -24.00 1.61
C ALA A 63 3.84 -23.81 1.58
N GLY A 64 3.31 -23.32 0.45
CA GLY A 64 1.88 -23.07 0.24
C GLY A 64 1.28 -21.93 1.08
N ALA A 65 2.07 -21.22 1.89
CA ALA A 65 1.61 -20.13 2.75
C ALA A 65 1.83 -18.72 2.14
N VAL A 66 2.45 -18.63 0.96
CA VAL A 66 2.72 -17.39 0.23
C VAL A 66 2.13 -17.52 -1.16
N SER A 67 1.27 -16.60 -1.56
CA SER A 67 0.81 -16.48 -2.94
C SER A 67 1.94 -15.87 -3.79
N SER A 68 2.18 -16.46 -4.97
CA SER A 68 3.21 -15.99 -5.90
C SER A 68 2.79 -14.74 -6.69
N ASP A 69 1.49 -14.51 -6.80
CA ASP A 69 0.81 -13.56 -7.68
C ASP A 69 0.22 -12.34 -6.94
N ARG A 70 0.25 -12.31 -5.60
CA ARG A 70 -0.34 -11.22 -4.81
C ARG A 70 0.68 -10.59 -3.87
N ARG A 71 1.36 -9.56 -4.37
CA ARG A 71 2.45 -8.89 -3.65
C ARG A 71 2.02 -7.51 -3.16
N GLY A 72 2.40 -7.18 -1.93
CA GLY A 72 2.23 -5.84 -1.38
C GLY A 72 3.54 -5.27 -0.87
N ALA A 73 3.64 -3.94 -0.88
CA ALA A 73 4.76 -3.20 -0.31
C ALA A 73 4.26 -2.09 0.62
N ALA A 74 4.98 -1.87 1.71
CA ALA A 74 4.69 -0.79 2.65
C ALA A 74 5.99 -0.24 3.22
N GLY A 75 5.95 1.01 3.66
CA GLY A 75 7.11 1.64 4.28
C GLY A 75 6.77 2.97 4.93
N HIS A 76 7.56 3.33 5.95
CA HIS A 76 7.41 4.59 6.69
C HIS A 76 8.52 5.58 6.31
N SER A 77 8.20 6.87 6.23
CA SER A 77 9.18 7.94 5.98
C SER A 77 9.94 7.70 4.68
N MET A 78 11.27 7.78 4.72
CA MET A 78 12.17 7.36 3.63
C MET A 78 11.81 5.97 3.07
N GLY A 79 11.39 5.03 3.92
CA GLY A 79 10.95 3.70 3.51
C GLY A 79 9.65 3.71 2.72
N GLY A 80 8.75 4.66 2.98
CA GLY A 80 7.53 4.87 2.19
C GLY A 80 7.85 5.30 0.76
N GLY A 81 8.74 6.28 0.61
CA GLY A 81 9.24 6.68 -0.72
C GLY A 81 9.97 5.53 -1.44
N CYS A 82 10.76 4.72 -0.72
CA CYS A 82 11.39 3.54 -1.32
C CYS A 82 10.38 2.46 -1.74
N ALA A 83 9.25 2.32 -1.03
CA ALA A 83 8.17 1.42 -1.44
C ALA A 83 7.50 1.90 -2.74
N VAL A 84 7.37 3.21 -2.95
CA VAL A 84 6.92 3.80 -4.22
C VAL A 84 7.92 3.50 -5.35
N LEU A 85 9.22 3.66 -5.09
CA LEU A 85 10.26 3.28 -6.05
C LEU A 85 10.21 1.78 -6.40
N ALA A 86 9.93 0.92 -5.41
CA ALA A 86 9.80 -0.52 -5.61
C ALA A 86 8.59 -0.86 -6.48
N ALA A 87 7.42 -0.26 -6.21
CA ALA A 87 6.22 -0.43 -7.04
C ALA A 87 6.41 0.07 -8.48
N ARG A 88 7.19 1.15 -8.66
CA ARG A 88 7.57 1.63 -9.99
C ARG A 88 8.53 0.67 -10.72
N GLN A 89 9.33 -0.10 -10.00
CA GLN A 89 10.27 -1.07 -10.55
C GLN A 89 9.61 -2.42 -10.85
N ASP A 90 8.68 -2.87 -10.00
CA ASP A 90 8.06 -4.19 -10.08
C ASP A 90 6.52 -4.07 -10.22
N PRO A 91 5.98 -4.20 -11.45
CA PRO A 91 4.54 -4.13 -11.68
C PRO A 91 3.76 -5.31 -11.06
N ARG A 92 4.44 -6.34 -10.52
CA ARG A 92 3.79 -7.45 -9.79
C ARG A 92 3.34 -7.05 -8.38
N ILE A 93 3.67 -5.84 -7.91
CA ILE A 93 3.16 -5.29 -6.65
C ILE A 93 1.77 -4.73 -6.90
N HIS A 94 0.75 -5.31 -6.28
CA HIS A 94 -0.67 -4.97 -6.49
C HIS A 94 -1.25 -4.09 -5.38
N ALA A 95 -0.59 -3.99 -4.22
CA ALA A 95 -1.02 -3.14 -3.11
C ALA A 95 0.16 -2.38 -2.50
N LEU A 96 0.04 -1.05 -2.41
CA LEU A 96 1.08 -0.18 -1.89
C LEU A 96 0.58 0.66 -0.71
N VAL A 97 1.32 0.68 0.40
CA VAL A 97 0.99 1.48 1.60
C VAL A 97 2.19 2.35 2.06
N PRO A 98 2.41 3.51 1.42
CA PRO A 98 3.39 4.49 1.88
C PRO A 98 2.83 5.22 3.11
N MET A 99 3.63 5.34 4.16
CA MET A 99 3.23 5.99 5.42
C MET A 99 4.14 7.18 5.71
N ALA A 100 3.57 8.38 5.80
CA ALA A 100 4.29 9.65 5.96
C ALA A 100 5.55 9.70 5.07
N ALA A 101 5.36 9.53 3.76
CA ALA A 101 6.42 9.10 2.87
C ALA A 101 7.34 10.26 2.48
N ALA A 102 8.62 10.17 2.80
CA ALA A 102 9.58 11.18 2.37
C ALA A 102 9.86 11.06 0.87
N ASP A 103 10.02 12.19 0.16
CA ASP A 103 10.58 12.13 -1.18
C ASP A 103 12.02 11.59 -1.13
N THR A 104 12.35 10.78 -2.12
CA THR A 104 13.60 10.03 -2.18
C THR A 104 14.52 10.58 -3.27
N ASN A 105 15.67 9.93 -3.43
CA ASN A 105 16.61 10.20 -4.51
C ASN A 105 17.02 8.84 -5.11
N PRO A 106 16.51 8.47 -6.30
CA PRO A 106 15.66 9.26 -7.21
C PRO A 106 14.28 9.59 -6.62
N SER A 107 13.62 10.63 -7.13
CA SER A 107 12.34 11.13 -6.56
C SER A 107 11.23 10.08 -6.63
N SER A 108 10.65 9.78 -5.47
CA SER A 108 9.45 8.95 -5.34
C SER A 108 8.20 9.71 -5.78
N VAL A 109 8.17 11.03 -5.62
CA VAL A 109 7.09 11.87 -6.19
C VAL A 109 7.04 11.71 -7.72
N ALA A 110 8.19 11.77 -8.40
CA ALA A 110 8.25 11.54 -9.84
C ALA A 110 7.93 10.07 -10.21
N ALA A 111 8.42 9.11 -9.42
CA ALA A 111 8.16 7.69 -9.67
C ALA A 111 6.69 7.31 -9.53
N ALA A 112 5.92 7.98 -8.66
CA ALA A 112 4.49 7.77 -8.48
C ALA A 112 3.70 7.88 -9.81
N ALA A 113 4.16 8.69 -10.76
CA ALA A 113 3.58 8.81 -12.10
C ALA A 113 3.61 7.51 -12.94
N SER A 114 4.35 6.49 -12.50
CA SER A 114 4.39 5.16 -13.12
C SER A 114 3.75 4.07 -12.25
N VAL A 115 3.29 4.39 -11.04
CA VAL A 115 2.69 3.41 -10.13
C VAL A 115 1.22 3.25 -10.48
N ARG A 116 0.87 2.05 -10.94
CA ARG A 116 -0.47 1.68 -11.41
C ARG A 116 -1.26 0.86 -10.41
N CYS A 117 -0.60 0.27 -9.41
CA CYS A 117 -1.29 -0.56 -8.43
C CYS A 117 -2.09 0.26 -7.41
N ALA A 118 -3.04 -0.42 -6.76
CA ALA A 118 -3.82 0.20 -5.70
C ALA A 118 -2.89 0.73 -4.60
N THR A 119 -3.09 1.98 -4.21
CA THR A 119 -2.22 2.66 -3.24
C THR A 119 -3.03 3.36 -2.15
N ARG A 120 -2.73 3.09 -0.88
CA ARG A 120 -3.26 3.83 0.27
C ARG A 120 -2.12 4.55 0.97
N LEU A 121 -1.98 5.85 0.70
CA LEU A 121 -0.98 6.72 1.31
C LEU A 121 -1.53 7.28 2.61
N ILE A 122 -0.85 7.00 3.73
CA ILE A 122 -1.31 7.36 5.09
C ILE A 122 -0.39 8.41 5.69
N VAL A 123 -0.93 9.54 6.15
CA VAL A 123 -0.16 10.65 6.76
C VAL A 123 -0.69 10.99 8.16
N GLY A 124 0.13 11.66 8.97
CA GLY A 124 -0.31 12.29 10.21
C GLY A 124 -0.65 13.76 9.96
N SER A 125 -1.83 14.24 10.39
CA SER A 125 -2.24 15.63 10.13
C SER A 125 -1.38 16.69 10.84
N GLN A 126 -0.62 16.28 11.85
CA GLN A 126 0.32 17.10 12.63
C GLN A 126 1.76 16.58 12.48
N ASP A 127 2.06 15.83 11.40
CA ASP A 127 3.42 15.45 11.05
C ASP A 127 4.26 16.70 10.74
N THR A 128 5.37 16.86 11.46
CA THR A 128 6.29 18.01 11.32
C THR A 128 7.61 17.66 10.65
N ILE A 129 7.83 16.38 10.31
CA ILE A 129 9.07 15.88 9.72
C ILE A 129 8.88 15.66 8.21
N VAL A 130 7.78 15.01 7.84
CA VAL A 130 7.30 14.87 6.47
C VAL A 130 5.86 15.41 6.44
N PRO A 131 5.69 16.73 6.35
CA PRO A 131 4.36 17.33 6.42
C PRO A 131 3.44 16.79 5.32
N PRO A 132 2.13 16.64 5.56
CA PRO A 132 1.17 16.14 4.56
C PRO A 132 1.22 16.87 3.22
N SER A 133 1.55 18.17 3.23
CA SER A 133 1.70 18.98 2.01
C SER A 133 2.79 18.46 1.06
N THR A 134 3.78 17.73 1.58
CA THR A 134 4.85 17.11 0.78
C THR A 134 4.44 15.79 0.13
N ASP A 135 3.44 15.09 0.71
CA ASP A 135 2.89 13.85 0.16
C ASP A 135 1.74 14.09 -0.84
N VAL A 136 1.10 15.27 -0.83
CA VAL A 136 0.03 15.63 -1.77
C VAL A 136 0.48 15.50 -3.24
N PRO A 137 1.66 16.01 -3.67
CA PRO A 137 2.16 15.77 -5.03
C PRO A 137 2.40 14.29 -5.34
N MET A 138 2.87 13.49 -4.36
CA MET A 138 3.07 12.06 -4.54
C MET A 138 1.75 11.37 -4.85
N TYR A 139 0.70 11.67 -4.08
CA TYR A 139 -0.65 11.16 -4.30
C TYR A 139 -1.26 11.62 -5.64
N ALA A 140 -1.10 12.89 -5.99
CA ALA A 140 -1.59 13.44 -7.24
C ALA A 140 -0.99 12.73 -8.46
N ASN A 141 0.28 12.32 -8.37
CA ASN A 141 0.98 11.64 -9.46
C ASN A 141 0.61 10.16 -9.63
N LEU A 142 0.13 9.47 -8.59
CA LEU A 142 -0.28 8.06 -8.68
C LEU A 142 -1.25 7.85 -9.85
N GLN A 143 -1.19 6.67 -10.48
CA GLN A 143 -2.00 6.39 -11.67
C GLN A 143 -3.04 5.29 -11.50
N GLY A 144 -2.93 4.48 -10.44
CA GLY A 144 -3.93 3.48 -10.06
C GLY A 144 -5.01 4.03 -9.12
N PRO A 145 -5.87 3.14 -8.59
CA PRO A 145 -6.76 3.45 -7.49
C PRO A 145 -5.95 3.97 -6.31
N ALA A 146 -6.29 5.17 -5.81
CA ALA A 146 -5.47 5.80 -4.80
C ALA A 146 -6.31 6.44 -3.69
N GLN A 147 -5.83 6.30 -2.45
CA GLN A 147 -6.37 6.99 -1.29
C GLN A 147 -5.29 7.78 -0.56
N PHE A 148 -5.65 9.00 -0.15
CA PHE A 148 -4.88 9.83 0.77
C PHE A 148 -5.62 9.86 2.11
N VAL A 149 -5.06 9.17 3.11
CA VAL A 149 -5.67 9.02 4.44
C VAL A 149 -4.88 9.84 5.44
N SER A 150 -5.47 10.91 5.96
CA SER A 150 -4.87 11.76 6.99
C SER A 150 -5.42 11.40 8.36
N ILE A 151 -4.56 10.91 9.26
CA ILE A 151 -4.91 10.63 10.66
C ILE A 151 -4.97 11.95 11.43
N THR A 152 -6.16 12.33 11.89
CA THR A 152 -6.39 13.56 12.63
C THR A 152 -5.62 13.54 13.94
N GLY A 153 -4.74 14.52 14.13
CA GLY A 153 -3.86 14.60 15.29
C GLY A 153 -2.64 13.69 15.24
N GLY A 154 -2.45 12.92 14.16
CA GLY A 154 -1.31 12.03 13.99
C GLY A 154 0.00 12.79 13.70
N SER A 155 1.13 12.20 14.10
CA SER A 155 2.49 12.72 13.93
C SER A 155 3.39 11.76 13.16
N HIS A 156 4.60 12.18 12.76
CA HIS A 156 5.54 11.33 12.03
C HIS A 156 5.94 10.08 12.82
N CYS A 157 6.30 10.28 14.09
CA CYS A 157 6.76 9.22 14.97
C CYS A 157 5.63 8.46 15.68
N GLY A 158 4.38 8.76 15.35
CA GLY A 158 3.24 7.92 15.72
C GLY A 158 3.09 6.67 14.85
N PHE A 159 3.83 6.56 13.74
CA PHE A 159 3.85 5.37 12.86
C PHE A 159 4.80 4.25 13.31
N ILE A 160 5.65 4.50 14.31
CA ILE A 160 6.64 3.53 14.80
C ILE A 160 6.26 2.98 16.17
N ASP A 161 6.53 1.69 16.41
CA ASP A 161 6.14 1.01 17.66
C ASP A 161 6.93 1.49 18.89
N SER A 162 8.11 2.07 18.70
CA SER A 162 9.01 2.48 19.78
C SER A 162 9.31 3.97 19.68
N ALA A 163 9.26 4.66 20.82
CA ALA A 163 9.59 6.08 20.87
C ALA A 163 11.05 6.31 20.48
N ILE A 164 11.27 7.27 19.59
CA ILE A 164 12.60 7.83 19.35
C ILE A 164 12.69 9.11 20.19
N PRO A 165 13.70 9.25 21.08
CA PRO A 165 13.89 10.47 21.84
C PRO A 165 13.93 11.70 20.92
N PHE A 166 13.24 12.77 21.32
CA PHE A 166 13.18 14.04 20.57
C PHE A 166 12.55 13.96 19.19
N CYS A 167 11.76 12.92 18.90
CA CYS A 167 10.91 12.92 17.71
C CYS A 167 9.63 13.75 17.93
N ASP A 168 8.92 14.02 16.85
CA ASP A 168 7.66 14.76 16.89
C ASP A 168 6.54 14.00 17.62
N SER A 169 5.48 14.74 17.93
CA SER A 169 4.29 14.25 18.59
C SER A 169 3.08 15.03 18.10
N GLY A 170 1.92 14.39 18.10
CA GLY A 170 0.66 15.03 17.76
C GLY A 170 -0.31 15.01 18.94
N SER A 171 -1.53 15.48 18.71
CA SER A 171 -2.57 15.56 19.74
C SER A 171 -3.16 14.20 20.14
N ILE A 172 -2.92 13.13 19.37
CA ILE A 172 -3.29 11.76 19.75
C ILE A 172 -2.07 10.98 20.26
N THR A 173 -2.31 9.99 21.10
CA THR A 173 -1.25 9.10 21.56
C THR A 173 -0.74 8.21 20.43
N ARG A 174 0.53 7.80 20.50
CA ARG A 174 1.11 6.80 19.58
C ARG A 174 0.28 5.51 19.53
N ALA A 175 -0.26 5.06 20.65
CA ALA A 175 -1.08 3.86 20.69
C ALA A 175 -2.35 4.00 19.83
N GLN A 176 -3.03 5.15 19.92
CA GLN A 176 -4.21 5.46 19.09
C GLN A 176 -3.83 5.56 17.60
N GLN A 177 -2.71 6.21 17.28
CA GLN A 177 -2.24 6.30 15.91
C GLN A 177 -1.89 4.93 15.32
N LEU A 178 -1.13 4.10 16.05
CA LEU A 178 -0.80 2.75 15.61
C LEU A 178 -2.02 1.86 15.45
N ALA A 179 -3.04 2.00 16.31
CA ALA A 179 -4.31 1.28 16.14
C ALA A 179 -5.00 1.67 14.82
N THR A 180 -5.02 2.97 14.51
CA THR A 180 -5.55 3.50 13.25
C THR A 180 -4.76 2.99 12.06
N VAL A 181 -3.43 3.12 12.05
CA VAL A 181 -2.56 2.63 10.98
C VAL A 181 -2.77 1.14 10.72
N ARG A 182 -2.82 0.32 11.78
CA ARG A 182 -3.04 -1.12 11.66
C ARG A 182 -4.41 -1.45 11.08
N ARG A 183 -5.47 -0.75 11.49
CA ARG A 183 -6.81 -0.89 10.92
C ARG A 183 -6.79 -0.59 9.42
N GLU A 184 -6.36 0.62 9.06
CA GLU A 184 -6.38 1.11 7.68
C GLU A 184 -5.53 0.25 6.73
N MET A 185 -4.34 -0.17 7.19
CA MET A 185 -3.46 -1.04 6.42
C MET A 185 -4.05 -2.45 6.29
N THR A 186 -4.61 -3.02 7.36
CA THR A 186 -5.17 -4.37 7.33
C THR A 186 -6.39 -4.44 6.42
N GLU A 187 -7.30 -3.48 6.51
CA GLU A 187 -8.50 -3.43 5.66
C GLU A 187 -8.13 -3.34 4.18
N PHE A 188 -7.17 -2.48 3.85
CA PHE A 188 -6.67 -2.29 2.50
C PHE A 188 -5.97 -3.54 1.95
N LEU A 189 -5.07 -4.17 2.72
CA LEU A 189 -4.36 -5.37 2.29
C LEU A 189 -5.29 -6.58 2.16
N LEU A 190 -6.29 -6.72 3.05
CA LEU A 190 -7.31 -7.77 2.91
C LEU A 190 -8.12 -7.57 1.62
N LEU A 191 -8.49 -6.33 1.29
CA LEU A 191 -9.21 -6.06 0.04
C LEU A 191 -8.39 -6.46 -1.20
N TYR A 192 -7.14 -5.99 -1.30
CA TYR A 192 -6.36 -6.11 -2.53
C TYR A 192 -5.51 -7.39 -2.63
N LEU A 193 -4.95 -7.88 -1.53
CA LEU A 193 -4.13 -9.09 -1.54
C LEU A 193 -4.94 -10.35 -1.24
N LYS A 194 -5.96 -10.28 -0.38
CA LYS A 194 -6.83 -11.43 -0.14
C LYS A 194 -8.00 -11.50 -1.12
N GLY A 195 -8.37 -10.39 -1.75
CA GLY A 195 -9.58 -10.31 -2.57
C GLY A 195 -10.85 -10.31 -1.71
N ASP A 196 -10.75 -9.87 -0.46
CA ASP A 196 -11.86 -9.86 0.50
C ASP A 196 -12.78 -8.66 0.21
N GLY A 197 -13.79 -8.89 -0.63
CA GLY A 197 -14.77 -7.86 -1.02
C GLY A 197 -15.58 -7.29 0.14
N SER A 198 -15.66 -7.97 1.29
CA SER A 198 -16.35 -7.44 2.47
C SER A 198 -15.70 -6.17 3.03
N GLN A 199 -14.42 -5.96 2.71
CA GLN A 199 -13.63 -4.81 3.13
C GLN A 199 -13.88 -3.56 2.29
N TRP A 200 -14.69 -3.66 1.22
CA TRP A 200 -14.91 -2.57 0.29
C TRP A 200 -15.40 -1.29 0.98
N ASN A 201 -16.46 -1.38 1.77
CA ASN A 201 -17.04 -0.22 2.43
C ASN A 201 -16.09 0.39 3.47
N ALA A 202 -15.27 -0.43 4.14
CA ALA A 202 -14.26 0.06 5.07
C ALA A 202 -13.14 0.82 4.36
N VAL A 203 -12.74 0.36 3.17
CA VAL A 203 -11.68 1.01 2.40
C VAL A 203 -12.22 2.24 1.67
N TRP A 204 -13.25 2.10 0.84
CA TRP A 204 -13.67 3.11 -0.13
C TRP A 204 -14.95 3.86 0.23
N GLY A 205 -15.69 3.40 1.24
CA GLY A 205 -16.84 4.15 1.75
C GLY A 205 -16.43 5.43 2.48
N THR A 206 -17.43 6.26 2.77
CA THR A 206 -17.23 7.45 3.62
C THR A 206 -16.86 7.01 5.03
N PRO A 207 -15.69 7.41 5.56
CA PRO A 207 -15.33 7.07 6.93
C PRO A 207 -16.35 7.63 7.93
N PRO A 208 -16.71 6.86 8.97
CA PRO A 208 -17.49 7.38 10.10
C PRO A 208 -16.84 8.62 10.72
N ALA A 209 -17.66 9.53 11.27
CA ALA A 209 -17.16 10.79 11.85
C ALA A 209 -16.15 10.58 13.00
N ASP A 210 -16.23 9.44 13.71
CA ASP A 210 -15.36 9.05 14.81
C ASP A 210 -14.17 8.17 14.37
N ALA A 211 -14.00 7.91 13.08
CA ALA A 211 -12.92 7.07 12.56
C ALA A 211 -11.51 7.65 12.81
N GLY A 212 -11.42 8.94 13.14
CA GLY A 212 -10.16 9.64 13.40
C GLY A 212 -9.33 9.90 12.14
N ILE A 213 -9.94 9.79 10.96
CA ILE A 213 -9.28 10.00 9.66
C ILE A 213 -10.08 10.96 8.79
N VAL A 214 -9.36 11.66 7.90
CA VAL A 214 -9.92 12.31 6.72
C VAL A 214 -9.39 11.59 5.50
N GLN A 215 -10.28 11.15 4.61
CA GLN A 215 -9.92 10.36 3.43
C GLN A 215 -10.27 11.11 2.15
N GLN A 216 -9.30 11.22 1.25
CA GLN A 216 -9.54 11.52 -0.17
C GLN A 216 -9.34 10.25 -0.97
N SER A 217 -10.25 9.98 -1.90
CA SER A 217 -10.26 8.76 -2.71
C SER A 217 -10.34 9.12 -4.19
N ARG A 218 -9.57 8.41 -5.01
CA ARG A 218 -9.66 8.45 -6.47
C ARG A 218 -9.71 7.02 -6.98
N GLN A 219 -10.89 6.61 -7.41
CA GLN A 219 -11.08 5.34 -8.10
C GLN A 219 -10.55 5.41 -9.52
N THR A 220 -10.28 4.24 -10.09
CA THR A 220 -10.00 4.06 -11.51
C THR A 220 -10.76 2.82 -12.00
N PRO A 221 -11.01 2.68 -13.32
CA PRO A 221 -11.57 1.46 -13.90
C PRO A 221 -10.77 0.18 -13.65
N ASP A 222 -9.49 0.28 -13.28
CA ASP A 222 -8.69 -0.84 -12.76
C ASP A 222 -9.19 -1.15 -11.34
N LEU A 223 -10.23 -1.97 -11.25
CA LEU A 223 -10.94 -2.23 -10.02
C LEU A 223 -10.12 -3.14 -9.13
N ASN A 224 -9.48 -4.18 -9.67
CA ASN A 224 -8.66 -5.12 -8.90
C ASN A 224 -7.29 -4.52 -8.49
N GLY A 225 -6.88 -3.38 -9.07
CA GLY A 225 -5.65 -2.67 -8.76
C GLY A 225 -4.39 -3.34 -9.33
N ASN A 226 -4.52 -4.18 -10.36
CA ASN A 226 -3.42 -4.93 -10.98
C ASN A 226 -2.66 -4.13 -12.06
N GLY A 227 -3.10 -2.90 -12.34
CA GLY A 227 -2.55 -1.99 -13.33
C GLY A 227 -3.12 -2.14 -14.74
N ARG A 228 -4.18 -2.95 -14.92
CA ARG A 228 -4.89 -3.18 -16.19
C ARG A 228 -6.39 -2.95 -16.01
N VAL A 229 -7.10 -2.83 -17.12
CA VAL A 229 -8.56 -2.70 -17.15
C VAL A 229 -9.05 -3.76 -18.11
N ASP A 230 -9.43 -4.91 -17.56
CA ASP A 230 -9.70 -6.13 -18.33
C ASP A 230 -10.92 -6.92 -17.82
N GLY A 231 -11.05 -8.16 -18.29
CA GLY A 231 -12.19 -9.02 -17.96
C GLY A 231 -12.37 -9.31 -16.48
N GLU A 232 -11.29 -9.28 -15.69
CA GLU A 232 -11.39 -9.45 -14.24
C GLU A 232 -12.08 -8.24 -13.60
N ASP A 233 -11.72 -7.04 -14.04
CA ASP A 233 -12.34 -5.80 -13.56
C ASP A 233 -13.80 -5.69 -14.01
N LEU A 234 -14.13 -6.14 -15.22
CA LEU A 234 -15.52 -6.19 -15.69
C LEU A 234 -16.37 -7.13 -14.81
N GLY A 235 -15.81 -8.28 -14.45
CA GLY A 235 -16.47 -9.21 -13.53
C GLY A 235 -16.78 -8.55 -12.18
N ILE A 236 -15.83 -7.76 -11.67
CA ILE A 236 -15.99 -6.99 -10.43
C ILE A 236 -17.07 -5.90 -10.58
N LEU A 237 -17.06 -5.15 -11.69
CA LEU A 237 -18.03 -4.10 -11.97
C LEU A 237 -19.44 -4.68 -12.03
N LEU A 238 -19.64 -5.75 -12.79
CA LEU A 238 -20.95 -6.39 -12.96
C LEU A 238 -21.46 -7.06 -11.68
N ALA A 239 -20.56 -7.57 -10.82
CA ALA A 239 -20.93 -8.10 -9.52
C ALA A 239 -21.52 -7.02 -8.58
N ALA A 240 -21.19 -5.75 -8.81
CA ALA A 240 -21.70 -4.61 -8.06
C ALA A 240 -22.91 -3.91 -8.72
N TRP A 241 -23.45 -4.43 -9.82
CA TRP A 241 -24.50 -3.76 -10.60
C TRP A 241 -25.72 -3.37 -9.75
N GLY A 242 -26.14 -2.12 -9.85
CA GLY A 242 -27.26 -1.56 -9.09
C GLY A 242 -26.98 -1.32 -7.61
N GLN A 243 -25.73 -1.46 -7.15
CA GLN A 243 -25.31 -1.17 -5.78
C GLN A 243 -24.33 0.01 -5.76
N ALA A 244 -24.16 0.69 -4.63
CA ALA A 244 -23.01 1.56 -4.44
C ALA A 244 -21.73 0.69 -4.33
N GLY A 245 -20.58 1.15 -4.82
CA GLY A 245 -19.31 0.49 -4.49
C GLY A 245 -18.26 0.49 -5.59
N ARG A 246 -17.61 -0.68 -5.79
CA ARG A 246 -16.36 -0.80 -6.57
C ARG A 246 -16.47 -0.39 -8.01
N GLY A 247 -17.61 -0.61 -8.63
CA GLY A 247 -17.88 -0.17 -9.99
C GLY A 247 -18.45 1.25 -10.10
N ASP A 248 -18.66 1.99 -9.01
CA ASP A 248 -19.23 3.34 -9.04
C ASP A 248 -18.12 4.34 -9.37
N LEU A 249 -17.84 4.45 -10.66
CA LEU A 249 -16.73 5.20 -11.25
C LEU A 249 -17.08 6.68 -11.43
N ASP A 250 -18.37 7.04 -11.54
CA ASP A 250 -18.83 8.42 -11.58
C ASP A 250 -19.17 9.00 -10.18
N GLY A 251 -19.28 8.15 -9.16
CA GLY A 251 -19.49 8.52 -7.77
C GLY A 251 -20.93 8.91 -7.45
N ASN A 252 -21.91 8.50 -8.27
CA ASN A 252 -23.32 8.83 -8.08
C ASN A 252 -24.02 7.94 -7.02
N GLY A 253 -23.34 6.90 -6.52
CA GLY A 253 -23.84 5.98 -5.51
C GLY A 253 -24.48 4.71 -6.08
N THR A 254 -24.37 4.42 -7.38
CA THR A 254 -24.92 3.21 -8.02
C THR A 254 -24.08 2.79 -9.23
N VAL A 255 -23.63 1.53 -9.27
CA VAL A 255 -22.98 0.96 -10.46
C VAL A 255 -23.99 0.70 -11.56
N ASP A 256 -23.90 1.41 -12.68
CA ASP A 256 -24.80 1.23 -13.82
C ASP A 256 -24.12 1.40 -15.21
N GLY A 257 -24.93 1.69 -16.23
CA GLY A 257 -24.46 1.86 -17.60
C GLY A 257 -23.50 3.03 -17.80
N ALA A 258 -23.60 4.08 -16.98
CA ALA A 258 -22.66 5.21 -17.00
C ALA A 258 -21.26 4.74 -16.59
N ASP A 259 -21.16 3.97 -15.51
CA ASP A 259 -19.90 3.40 -15.05
C ASP A 259 -19.32 2.41 -16.04
N LEU A 260 -20.14 1.53 -16.61
CA LEU A 260 -19.70 0.62 -17.66
C LEU A 260 -19.15 1.39 -18.87
N GLY A 261 -19.74 2.54 -19.21
CA GLY A 261 -19.22 3.43 -20.25
C GLY A 261 -17.83 3.97 -19.92
N LEU A 262 -17.63 4.49 -18.70
CA LEU A 262 -16.33 4.97 -18.22
C LEU A 262 -15.29 3.84 -18.20
N PHE A 263 -15.72 2.65 -17.79
CA PHE A 263 -14.90 1.47 -17.72
C PHE A 263 -14.42 1.01 -19.11
N LEU A 264 -15.34 0.87 -20.07
CA LEU A 264 -15.03 0.44 -21.44
C LEU A 264 -14.15 1.46 -22.17
N ALA A 265 -14.27 2.75 -21.86
CA ALA A 265 -13.38 3.79 -22.40
C ALA A 265 -11.92 3.62 -21.96
N ALA A 266 -11.68 2.97 -20.82
CA ALA A 266 -10.36 2.68 -20.28
C ALA A 266 -9.86 1.26 -20.57
N TRP A 267 -10.67 0.43 -21.23
CA TRP A 267 -10.37 -0.99 -21.49
C TRP A 267 -9.06 -1.19 -22.25
N ARG A 268 -8.24 -2.12 -21.77
CA ARG A 268 -6.96 -2.48 -22.40
C ARG A 268 -6.82 -4.00 -22.43
N PRO A 269 -6.93 -4.64 -23.61
CA PRO A 269 -6.76 -6.08 -23.76
C PRO A 269 -5.32 -6.55 -23.48
#